data_AF-A0A8N1S6A6-F1
#
_entry.id   AF-A0A8N1S6A6-F1
#
_cell.length_a   1.000
_cell.length_b   1.000
_cell.length_c   1.000
_cell.angle_alpha   90.00
_cell.angle_beta   90.00
_cell.angle_gamma   90.00
#
_symmetry.space_group_name_H-M   'P 1'
#
loop_
_entity.id
_entity.type
_entity.pdbx_description
1 polymer ?
#
loop_
_entity_poly.entity_id
_entity_poly.type
_entity_poly.pdbx_seq_one_letter_code
_entity_poly.pdbx_strand_id
1 'polypeptide(L)'
;MQEINDIVLEEEQEDINEQEDQSEERSTEDEIRMIKKAKESKKDEEIDEKIVTFLHEKGLSENLIKTLIKNDLTDEHIRFLKGLNLNDDNIDYLQDLWKTKIEINKSSGSSINSITSSNSLSNDYIQLSPNSLYLKKVLSKPLIQALCDIVAKKPSDPIEYLGHWLLHYKICEERAIQQKKRELELSIDREKLDLKDIEEKKSILTEQKEDEDEYSEDHNFFDYGE
;
A
#
# COMPACT_ATOMS: atom_id res chain seq x y z
N MET A 1 -66.56 43.70 37.12
CA MET A 1 -67.12 43.03 38.31
C MET A 1 -66.65 41.58 38.26
N GLN A 2 -66.04 41.13 39.36
CA GLN A 2 -65.37 39.84 39.63
C GLN A 2 -63.97 39.69 38.98
N GLU A 3 -62.81 39.72 39.69
CA GLU A 3 -62.34 38.96 40.89
C GLU A 3 -62.31 37.44 40.63
N ILE A 4 -61.30 36.61 40.92
CA ILE A 4 -60.07 36.66 41.75
C ILE A 4 -59.23 35.39 41.38
N ASN A 5 -57.89 35.47 41.49
CA ASN A 5 -56.91 34.46 41.99
C ASN A 5 -55.52 34.82 41.40
N ASP A 6 -54.65 35.54 42.11
CA ASP A 6 -53.72 35.10 43.18
C ASP A 6 -52.84 33.91 42.72
N ILE A 7 -51.49 33.93 42.74
CA ILE A 7 -50.51 34.02 43.84
C ILE A 7 -49.13 34.23 43.14
N VAL A 8 -48.36 35.33 43.30
CA VAL A 8 -47.45 35.75 44.40
C VAL A 8 -46.03 35.12 44.35
N LEU A 9 -45.05 36.02 44.17
CA LEU A 9 -43.63 36.12 44.62
C LEU A 9 -42.60 35.05 44.19
N GLU A 10 -41.52 35.40 43.49
CA GLU A 10 -40.27 36.07 43.96
C GLU A 10 -39.56 35.31 45.09
N GLU A 11 -38.43 34.66 44.76
CA GLU A 11 -37.27 34.59 45.64
C GLU A 11 -35.99 34.34 44.84
N GLU A 12 -34.95 35.06 45.23
CA GLU A 12 -33.62 35.25 44.63
C GLU A 12 -32.64 34.09 44.92
N GLN A 13 -31.43 34.24 44.36
CA GLN A 13 -30.15 33.50 44.49
C GLN A 13 -29.97 32.59 45.74
N GLU A 14 -29.20 31.48 45.71
CA GLU A 14 -27.77 31.37 45.42
C GLU A 14 -27.39 29.88 45.64
N ASP A 15 -26.60 29.24 44.77
CA ASP A 15 -25.51 28.37 45.25
C ASP A 15 -24.53 27.99 44.12
N ILE A 16 -23.26 28.16 44.48
CA ILE A 16 -22.05 28.08 43.66
C ILE A 16 -21.40 26.70 43.90
N ASN A 17 -20.58 26.26 42.93
CA ASN A 17 -19.65 25.12 42.95
C ASN A 17 -20.21 23.71 42.70
N GLU A 18 -19.92 23.19 41.50
CA GLU A 18 -19.07 22.01 41.27
C GLU A 18 -18.96 21.78 39.75
N GLN A 19 -18.09 22.56 39.09
CA GLN A 19 -17.64 22.32 37.71
C GLN A 19 -16.13 22.45 37.66
N GLU A 20 -15.42 21.42 38.07
CA GLU A 20 -14.00 21.25 37.80
C GLU A 20 -13.66 19.77 38.02
N ASP A 21 -13.86 18.92 37.00
CA ASP A 21 -13.10 17.67 36.80
C ASP A 21 -13.49 16.86 35.54
N GLN A 22 -13.74 17.52 34.39
CA GLN A 22 -13.94 16.78 33.12
C GLN A 22 -13.23 17.39 31.89
N SER A 23 -12.33 18.35 32.08
CA SER A 23 -11.65 19.03 30.97
C SER A 23 -10.21 18.57 30.71
N GLU A 24 -9.56 17.83 31.62
CA GLU A 24 -8.16 17.38 31.41
C GLU A 24 -8.02 16.01 30.71
N GLU A 25 -9.03 15.13 30.73
CA GLU A 25 -8.95 13.84 30.04
C GLU A 25 -9.09 13.94 28.50
N ARG A 26 -9.83 14.94 27.97
CA ARG A 26 -9.99 15.10 26.52
C ARG A 26 -8.74 15.61 25.79
N SER A 27 -7.86 16.35 26.48
CA SER A 27 -6.66 16.94 25.85
C SER A 27 -5.55 15.91 25.68
N THR A 28 -5.44 14.94 26.59
CA THR A 28 -4.37 13.93 26.57
C THR A 28 -4.67 12.80 25.57
N GLU A 29 -5.93 12.45 25.33
CA GLU A 29 -6.32 11.44 24.34
C GLU A 29 -6.02 11.86 22.89
N ASP A 30 -6.26 13.13 22.56
CA ASP A 30 -5.95 13.69 21.23
C ASP A 30 -4.43 13.82 21.02
N GLU A 31 -3.67 14.16 22.06
CA GLU A 31 -2.21 14.19 22.03
C GLU A 31 -1.60 12.78 21.91
N ILE A 32 -2.15 11.78 22.63
CA ILE A 32 -1.78 10.36 22.49
C ILE A 32 -2.14 9.85 21.09
N ARG A 33 -3.27 10.27 20.51
CA ARG A 33 -3.70 9.90 19.15
C ARG A 33 -2.78 10.52 18.09
N MET A 34 -2.37 11.77 18.26
CA MET A 34 -1.36 12.44 17.42
C MET A 34 0.01 11.74 17.51
N ILE A 35 0.48 11.42 18.71
CA ILE A 35 1.77 10.72 18.93
C ILE A 35 1.73 9.30 18.37
N LYS A 36 0.61 8.58 18.52
CA LYS A 36 0.43 7.23 17.97
C LYS A 36 0.45 7.24 16.44
N LYS A 37 -0.25 8.20 15.82
CA LYS A 37 -0.24 8.39 14.36
C LYS A 37 1.14 8.76 13.83
N ALA A 38 1.87 9.64 14.53
CA ALA A 38 3.24 10.02 14.18
C ALA A 38 4.27 8.89 14.41
N LYS A 39 4.04 8.01 15.39
CA LYS A 39 4.85 6.79 15.59
C LYS A 39 4.56 5.71 14.55
N GLU A 40 3.34 5.65 14.03
CA GLU A 40 2.92 4.65 13.04
C GLU A 40 3.37 5.04 11.62
N SER A 41 3.31 6.32 11.25
CA SER A 41 3.87 6.82 9.99
C SER A 41 5.39 6.64 9.91
N LYS A 42 6.10 6.83 11.03
CA LYS A 42 7.55 6.58 11.10
C LYS A 42 7.92 5.10 10.92
N LYS A 43 7.04 4.18 11.32
CA LYS A 43 7.29 2.74 11.20
C LYS A 43 7.07 2.21 9.79
N ASP A 44 6.09 2.77 9.07
CA ASP A 44 5.86 2.44 7.66
C ASP A 44 7.04 2.90 6.79
N GLU A 45 7.53 4.13 7.01
CA GLU A 45 8.77 4.61 6.38
C GLU A 45 10.00 3.76 6.73
N GLU A 46 10.16 3.37 8.00
CA GLU A 46 11.30 2.53 8.43
C GLU A 46 11.30 1.14 7.78
N ILE A 47 10.13 0.56 7.55
CA ILE A 47 10.01 -0.75 6.89
C ILE A 47 10.23 -0.63 5.39
N ASP A 48 9.71 0.44 4.77
CA ASP A 48 9.98 0.72 3.37
C ASP A 48 11.47 0.99 3.14
N GLU A 49 12.15 1.74 4.01
CA GLU A 49 13.61 1.91 3.96
C GLU A 49 14.37 0.58 4.11
N LYS A 50 13.94 -0.32 5.02
CA LYS A 50 14.53 -1.65 5.17
C LYS A 50 14.35 -2.52 3.92
N ILE A 51 13.18 -2.44 3.29
CA ILE A 51 12.92 -3.15 2.02
C ILE A 51 13.77 -2.55 0.89
N VAL A 52 13.83 -1.22 0.76
CA VAL A 52 14.65 -0.52 -0.24
C VAL A 52 16.12 -0.91 -0.10
N THR A 53 16.67 -0.81 1.10
CA THR A 53 18.09 -1.09 1.37
C THR A 53 18.44 -2.54 1.08
N PHE A 54 17.60 -3.49 1.52
CA PHE A 54 17.78 -4.91 1.22
C PHE A 54 17.77 -5.20 -0.29
N LEU A 55 16.83 -4.61 -1.03
CA LEU A 55 16.73 -4.85 -2.47
C LEU A 55 17.87 -4.17 -3.26
N HIS A 56 18.34 -3.01 -2.80
CA HIS A 56 19.50 -2.32 -3.38
C HIS A 56 20.79 -3.11 -3.14
N GLU A 57 20.97 -3.71 -1.95
CA GLU A 57 22.11 -4.58 -1.63
C GLU A 57 22.15 -5.82 -2.54
N LYS A 58 20.99 -6.25 -3.05
CA LYS A 58 20.87 -7.36 -4.02
C LYS A 58 21.01 -6.93 -5.48
N GLY A 59 21.36 -5.67 -5.73
CA GLY A 59 21.66 -5.16 -7.08
C GLY A 59 20.42 -4.90 -7.94
N LEU A 60 19.23 -4.76 -7.33
CA LEU A 60 18.01 -4.44 -8.05
C LEU A 60 17.96 -2.95 -8.41
N SER A 61 17.38 -2.65 -9.58
CA SER A 61 17.25 -1.26 -10.04
C SER A 61 16.27 -0.46 -9.18
N GLU A 62 16.55 0.83 -8.97
CA GLU A 62 15.67 1.71 -8.18
C GLU A 62 14.23 1.75 -8.70
N ASN A 63 14.05 1.61 -10.01
CA ASN A 63 12.72 1.63 -10.64
C ASN A 63 11.91 0.40 -10.26
N LEU A 64 12.57 -0.77 -10.22
CA LEU A 64 11.96 -2.02 -9.80
C LEU A 64 11.64 -2.02 -8.30
N ILE A 65 12.52 -1.44 -7.48
CA ILE A 65 12.28 -1.28 -6.04
C ILE A 65 11.05 -0.39 -5.80
N LYS A 66 10.96 0.75 -6.51
CA LYS A 66 9.81 1.66 -6.44
C LYS A 66 8.51 0.98 -6.89
N THR A 67 8.54 0.14 -7.92
CA THR A 67 7.35 -0.60 -8.38
C THR A 67 6.97 -1.72 -7.42
N LEU A 68 7.93 -2.44 -6.83
CA LEU A 68 7.70 -3.47 -5.83
C LEU A 68 7.10 -2.90 -4.55
N ILE A 69 7.56 -1.73 -4.08
CA ILE A 69 7.02 -1.10 -2.86
C ILE A 69 5.60 -0.57 -3.06
N LYS A 70 5.30 -0.10 -4.27
CA LYS A 70 3.99 0.43 -4.66
C LYS A 70 2.95 -0.67 -4.88
N ASN A 71 3.38 -1.85 -5.31
CA ASN A 71 2.52 -3.00 -5.56
C ASN A 71 2.55 -3.97 -4.37
N ASP A 72 1.49 -4.74 -4.16
CA ASP A 72 1.55 -5.83 -3.17
C ASP A 72 2.57 -6.89 -3.63
N LEU A 73 3.29 -7.50 -2.68
CA LEU A 73 4.19 -8.62 -2.96
C LEU A 73 3.34 -9.81 -3.42
N THR A 74 3.36 -10.12 -4.71
CA THR A 74 2.60 -11.22 -5.31
C THR A 74 3.50 -12.44 -5.52
N ASP A 75 2.88 -13.61 -5.67
CA ASP A 75 3.59 -14.85 -5.99
C ASP A 75 4.42 -14.75 -7.28
N GLU A 76 4.02 -13.89 -8.22
CA GLU A 76 4.78 -13.61 -9.43
C GLU A 76 6.04 -12.79 -9.14
N HIS A 77 5.98 -11.82 -8.23
CA HIS A 77 7.17 -11.09 -7.76
C HIS A 77 8.14 -12.04 -7.04
N ILE A 78 7.63 -12.97 -6.23
CA ILE A 78 8.46 -14.00 -5.56
C ILE A 78 9.13 -14.90 -6.59
N ARG A 79 8.39 -15.36 -7.60
CA ARG A 79 8.94 -16.16 -8.71
C ARG A 79 10.01 -15.39 -9.50
N PHE A 80 9.80 -14.09 -9.71
CA PHE A 80 10.77 -13.21 -10.36
C PHE A 80 12.05 -13.06 -9.54
N LEU A 81 11.92 -12.79 -8.23
CA LEU A 81 13.05 -12.71 -7.32
C LEU A 81 13.85 -14.02 -7.27
N LYS A 82 13.17 -15.17 -7.28
CA LYS A 82 13.81 -16.49 -7.38
C LYS A 82 14.55 -16.68 -8.71
N GLY A 83 14.03 -16.12 -9.80
CA GLY A 83 14.69 -16.09 -11.11
C GLY A 83 15.95 -15.21 -11.15
N LEU A 84 16.04 -14.20 -10.28
CA LEU A 84 17.23 -13.36 -10.08
C LEU A 84 18.26 -13.99 -9.12
N ASN A 85 18.14 -15.28 -8.84
CA ASN A 85 19.07 -16.04 -8.01
C ASN A 85 19.12 -15.58 -6.54
N LEU A 86 18.03 -14.98 -6.03
CA LEU A 86 17.87 -14.73 -4.60
C LEU A 86 17.67 -16.05 -3.87
N ASN A 87 18.49 -16.28 -2.83
CA ASN A 87 18.36 -17.45 -1.96
C ASN A 87 16.95 -17.52 -1.33
N ASP A 88 16.45 -18.73 -1.11
CA ASP A 88 15.13 -18.95 -0.50
C ASP A 88 15.03 -18.28 0.88
N ASP A 89 16.10 -18.27 1.68
CA ASP A 89 16.14 -17.56 2.98
C ASP A 89 15.96 -16.04 2.85
N ASN A 90 16.47 -15.45 1.76
CA ASN A 90 16.32 -14.02 1.49
C ASN A 90 14.89 -13.68 1.07
N ILE A 91 14.25 -14.59 0.34
CA ILE A 91 12.86 -14.47 -0.10
C ILE A 91 11.93 -14.58 1.11
N ASP A 92 12.21 -15.49 2.04
CA ASP A 92 11.44 -15.66 3.27
C ASP A 92 11.55 -14.42 4.18
N TYR A 93 12.77 -13.90 4.37
CA TYR A 93 12.99 -12.64 5.10
C TYR A 93 12.20 -11.48 4.48
N LEU A 94 12.22 -11.38 3.16
CA LEU A 94 11.51 -10.35 2.42
C LEU A 94 9.99 -10.49 2.55
N GLN A 95 9.45 -11.72 2.49
CA GLN A 95 8.04 -11.98 2.75
C GLN A 95 7.64 -11.55 4.16
N ASP A 96 8.48 -11.80 5.16
CA ASP A 96 8.18 -11.42 6.54
C ASP A 96 8.20 -9.90 6.74
N LEU A 97 9.12 -9.18 6.10
CA LEU A 97 9.09 -7.71 6.05
C LEU A 97 7.79 -7.18 5.41
N TRP A 98 7.35 -7.78 4.29
CA TRP A 98 6.10 -7.37 3.62
C TRP A 98 4.84 -7.76 4.39
N LYS A 99 4.82 -8.91 5.06
CA LYS A 99 3.73 -9.28 5.98
C LYS A 99 3.63 -8.27 7.12
N THR A 100 4.77 -7.86 7.68
CA THR A 100 4.84 -6.82 8.72
C THR A 100 4.31 -5.48 8.20
N LYS A 101 4.66 -5.08 6.96
CA LYS A 101 4.11 -3.88 6.30
C LYS A 101 2.60 -3.94 6.15
N ILE A 102 2.06 -5.07 5.68
CA ILE A 102 0.62 -5.25 5.50
C ILE A 102 -0.09 -5.24 6.86
N GLU A 103 0.49 -5.85 7.89
CA GLU A 103 -0.07 -5.90 9.24
C GLU A 103 -0.13 -4.51 9.88
N ILE A 104 0.89 -3.68 9.69
CA ILE A 104 0.91 -2.27 10.14
C ILE A 104 -0.08 -1.41 9.36
N ASN A 105 -0.18 -1.60 8.04
CA ASN A 105 -1.19 -0.90 7.23
C ASN A 105 -2.62 -1.33 7.60
N LYS A 106 -2.80 -2.58 8.03
CA LYS A 106 -4.08 -3.11 8.51
C LYS A 106 -4.43 -2.61 9.92
N SER A 107 -3.44 -2.40 10.79
CA SER A 107 -3.65 -1.73 12.09
C SER A 107 -3.91 -0.23 11.94
N SER A 108 -3.36 0.39 10.89
CA SER A 108 -3.54 1.82 10.57
C SER A 108 -4.86 2.12 9.83
N GLY A 109 -5.43 1.13 9.13
CA GLY A 109 -6.66 1.26 8.34
C GLY A 109 -7.99 1.34 9.10
N SER A 110 -7.99 1.60 10.41
CA SER A 110 -9.23 1.89 11.17
C SER A 110 -9.62 3.38 11.12
N SER A 111 -9.21 4.12 10.10
CA SER A 111 -9.66 5.49 9.90
C SER A 111 -9.82 5.83 8.43
N ILE A 112 -11.08 6.13 8.08
CA ILE A 112 -11.50 6.97 6.96
C ILE A 112 -11.58 6.24 5.61
N ASN A 113 -12.77 5.70 5.34
CA ASN A 113 -13.52 5.97 4.11
C ASN A 113 -14.97 6.28 4.51
N SER A 114 -15.16 7.37 5.25
CA SER A 114 -16.49 7.95 5.50
C SER A 114 -16.46 9.41 5.11
N ILE A 115 -16.78 9.70 3.85
CA ILE A 115 -17.24 11.02 3.45
C ILE A 115 -18.65 10.84 2.88
N THR A 116 -19.59 11.29 3.71
CA THR A 116 -20.90 11.86 3.41
C THR A 116 -21.94 10.98 2.71
N SER A 117 -22.81 10.37 3.51
CA SER A 117 -24.20 10.83 3.60
C SER A 117 -24.77 10.36 4.94
N SER A 118 -25.28 11.32 5.70
CA SER A 118 -25.83 11.18 7.05
C SER A 118 -26.81 10.01 7.17
N ASN A 119 -26.53 9.08 8.08
CA ASN A 119 -27.50 8.58 9.05
C ASN A 119 -26.75 7.88 10.19
N SER A 120 -27.00 8.40 11.40
CA SER A 120 -26.59 7.87 12.69
C SER A 120 -26.95 6.39 12.81
N LEU A 121 -25.96 5.51 12.99
CA LEU A 121 -26.14 4.25 13.70
C LEU A 121 -24.80 3.77 14.26
N SER A 122 -24.90 3.19 15.45
CA SER A 122 -23.87 2.73 16.36
C SER A 122 -22.68 2.04 15.68
N ASN A 123 -21.50 2.29 16.23
CA ASN A 123 -20.29 1.53 16.00
C ASN A 123 -20.41 0.14 16.63
N ASP A 124 -21.36 -0.65 16.14
CA ASP A 124 -21.36 -2.09 16.33
C ASP A 124 -20.43 -2.63 15.24
N TYR A 125 -19.19 -2.96 15.59
CA TYR A 125 -18.41 -3.93 14.82
C TYR A 125 -19.16 -5.26 14.95
N ILE A 126 -20.22 -5.41 14.16
CA ILE A 126 -20.91 -6.67 13.97
C ILE A 126 -19.82 -7.62 13.53
N GLN A 127 -19.63 -8.70 14.29
CA GLN A 127 -18.75 -9.81 13.94
C GLN A 127 -19.25 -10.39 12.62
N LEU A 128 -18.78 -9.82 11.51
CA LEU A 128 -19.22 -10.18 10.18
C LEU A 128 -18.80 -11.63 9.93
N SER A 129 -19.79 -12.48 9.63
CA SER A 129 -19.55 -13.86 9.19
C SER A 129 -18.56 -13.86 8.01
N PRO A 130 -17.69 -14.87 7.85
CA PRO A 130 -16.76 -14.97 6.73
C PRO A 130 -17.40 -14.72 5.36
N ASN A 131 -18.66 -15.13 5.17
CA ASN A 131 -19.42 -14.89 3.94
C ASN A 131 -19.67 -13.40 3.70
N SER A 132 -20.01 -12.65 4.74
CA SER A 132 -20.24 -11.21 4.63
C SER A 132 -18.95 -10.43 4.36
N LEU A 133 -17.81 -10.88 4.91
CA LEU A 133 -16.49 -10.33 4.57
C LEU A 133 -16.13 -10.63 3.11
N TYR A 134 -16.39 -11.85 2.64
CA TYR A 134 -16.15 -12.23 1.25
C TYR A 134 -16.99 -11.37 0.28
N LEU A 135 -18.30 -11.23 0.52
CA LEU A 135 -19.18 -10.41 -0.30
C LEU A 135 -18.75 -8.94 -0.26
N LYS A 136 -18.39 -8.42 0.91
CA LYS A 136 -17.84 -7.06 1.03
C LYS A 136 -16.53 -6.90 0.25
N LYS A 137 -15.67 -7.91 0.20
CA LYS A 137 -14.41 -7.82 -0.57
C LYS A 137 -14.65 -7.89 -2.07
N VAL A 138 -15.50 -8.80 -2.54
CA VAL A 138 -15.66 -9.12 -3.97
C VAL A 138 -16.71 -8.23 -4.65
N LEU A 139 -17.84 -7.97 -3.98
CA LEU A 139 -18.99 -7.32 -4.61
C LEU A 139 -19.19 -5.87 -4.21
N SER A 140 -18.56 -5.37 -3.14
CA SER A 140 -18.83 -3.99 -2.68
C SER A 140 -18.57 -2.95 -3.77
N LYS A 141 -17.37 -2.96 -4.36
CA LYS A 141 -16.98 -2.00 -5.40
C LYS A 141 -17.90 -2.05 -6.63
N PRO A 142 -18.06 -3.19 -7.32
CA PRO A 142 -18.91 -3.23 -8.51
C PRO A 142 -20.37 -2.96 -8.19
N LEU A 143 -20.89 -3.44 -7.06
CA LEU A 143 -22.30 -3.22 -6.70
C LEU A 143 -22.59 -1.76 -6.35
N ILE A 144 -21.70 -1.09 -5.60
CA ILE A 144 -21.86 0.34 -5.27
C ILE A 144 -21.85 1.17 -6.55
N GLN A 145 -20.88 0.94 -7.44
CA GLN A 145 -20.78 1.67 -8.70
C GLN A 145 -21.99 1.44 -9.60
N ALA A 146 -22.45 0.19 -9.73
CA ALA A 146 -23.64 -0.14 -10.52
C ALA A 146 -24.90 0.54 -9.97
N LEU A 147 -25.09 0.54 -8.63
CA LEU A 147 -26.23 1.18 -7.99
C LEU A 147 -26.20 2.69 -8.17
N CYS A 148 -25.03 3.33 -8.05
CA CYS A 148 -24.87 4.75 -8.37
C CYS A 148 -25.27 5.05 -9.83
N ASP A 149 -24.85 4.20 -10.76
CA ASP A 149 -25.19 4.31 -12.18
C ASP A 149 -26.68 4.15 -12.45
N ILE A 150 -27.33 3.20 -11.77
CA ILE A 150 -28.78 2.96 -11.88
C ILE A 150 -29.56 4.16 -11.35
N VAL A 151 -29.17 4.70 -10.20
CA VAL A 151 -29.81 5.89 -9.61
C VAL A 151 -29.66 7.10 -10.52
N ALA A 152 -28.50 7.25 -11.18
CA ALA A 152 -28.23 8.35 -12.10
C ALA A 152 -28.99 8.21 -13.43
N LYS A 153 -28.98 7.02 -14.04
CA LYS A 153 -29.55 6.78 -15.38
C LYS A 153 -31.03 6.46 -15.37
N LYS A 154 -31.56 5.97 -14.25
CA LYS A 154 -32.95 5.50 -14.07
C LYS A 154 -33.42 4.66 -15.27
N PRO A 155 -32.76 3.52 -15.55
CA PRO A 155 -33.13 2.65 -16.65
C PRO A 155 -34.57 2.12 -16.48
N SER A 156 -35.23 1.81 -17.60
CA SER A 156 -36.59 1.26 -17.60
C SER A 156 -36.68 -0.09 -16.89
N ASP A 157 -35.61 -0.90 -16.96
CA ASP A 157 -35.44 -2.12 -16.16
C ASP A 157 -34.11 -2.04 -15.37
N PRO A 158 -34.15 -1.77 -14.06
CA PRO A 158 -32.95 -1.66 -13.24
C PRO A 158 -32.27 -3.02 -12.96
N ILE A 159 -33.02 -4.13 -13.01
CA ILE A 159 -32.48 -5.46 -12.71
C ILE A 159 -31.68 -5.96 -13.91
N GLU A 160 -32.25 -5.84 -15.11
CA GLU A 160 -31.56 -6.19 -16.36
C GLU A 160 -30.31 -5.32 -16.56
N TYR A 161 -30.44 -4.01 -16.33
CA TYR A 161 -29.31 -3.09 -16.41
C TYR A 161 -28.18 -3.47 -15.44
N LEU A 162 -28.53 -3.84 -14.19
CA LEU A 162 -27.54 -4.28 -13.20
C LEU A 162 -26.78 -5.52 -13.69
N GLY A 163 -27.48 -6.50 -14.27
CA GLY A 163 -26.88 -7.71 -14.82
C GLY A 163 -25.86 -7.39 -15.93
N HIS A 164 -26.26 -6.54 -16.90
CA HIS A 164 -25.36 -6.11 -17.96
C HIS A 164 -24.16 -5.31 -17.44
N TRP A 165 -24.39 -4.43 -16.47
CA TRP A 165 -23.34 -3.61 -15.88
C TRP A 165 -22.29 -4.49 -15.18
N LEU A 166 -22.72 -5.46 -14.36
CA LEU A 166 -21.81 -6.36 -13.66
C LEU A 166 -21.02 -7.27 -14.61
N LEU A 167 -21.66 -7.75 -15.67
CA LEU A 167 -20.99 -8.53 -16.71
C LEU A 167 -19.91 -7.68 -17.42
N HIS A 168 -20.24 -6.44 -17.78
CA HIS A 168 -19.30 -5.52 -18.40
C HIS A 168 -18.12 -5.19 -17.48
N TYR A 169 -18.39 -4.94 -16.19
CA TYR A 169 -17.37 -4.73 -15.18
C TYR A 169 -16.38 -5.89 -15.15
N LYS A 170 -16.87 -7.14 -15.15
CA LYS A 170 -16.01 -8.32 -15.10
C LYS A 170 -15.12 -8.44 -16.34
N ILE A 171 -15.66 -8.17 -17.53
CA ILE A 171 -14.89 -8.16 -18.78
C ILE A 171 -13.77 -7.10 -18.74
N CYS A 172 -14.08 -5.91 -18.22
CA CYS A 172 -13.11 -4.83 -18.08
C CYS A 172 -12.03 -5.16 -17.05
N GLU A 173 -12.39 -5.77 -15.92
CA GLU A 173 -11.46 -6.23 -14.89
C GLU A 173 -10.48 -7.26 -15.46
N GLU A 174 -10.98 -8.29 -16.15
CA GLU A 174 -10.18 -9.31 -16.82
C GLU A 174 -9.19 -8.69 -17.82
N ARG A 175 -9.67 -7.77 -18.66
CA ARG A 175 -8.84 -7.07 -19.63
C ARG A 175 -7.74 -6.24 -18.96
N ALA A 176 -8.06 -5.56 -17.87
CA ALA A 176 -7.09 -4.77 -17.11
C ALA A 176 -6.00 -5.65 -16.50
N ILE A 177 -6.36 -6.83 -15.98
CA ILE A 177 -5.40 -7.80 -15.46
C ILE A 177 -4.48 -8.30 -16.58
N GLN A 178 -5.04 -8.71 -17.72
CA GLN A 178 -4.26 -9.16 -18.87
C GLN A 178 -3.31 -8.08 -19.42
N GLN A 179 -3.76 -6.83 -19.44
CA GLN A 179 -2.95 -5.71 -19.88
C GLN A 179 -1.76 -5.48 -18.95
N LYS A 180 -2.00 -5.44 -17.62
CA LYS A 180 -0.94 -5.33 -16.62
C LYS A 180 0.08 -6.46 -16.73
N LYS A 181 -0.39 -7.69 -16.96
CA LYS A 181 0.48 -8.85 -17.17
C LYS A 181 1.41 -8.66 -18.37
N ARG A 182 0.87 -8.20 -19.50
CA ARG A 182 1.66 -7.94 -20.71
C ARG A 182 2.68 -6.81 -20.51
N GLU A 183 2.30 -5.76 -19.78
CA GLU A 183 3.20 -4.65 -19.45
C GLU A 183 4.35 -5.10 -18.55
N LEU A 184 4.07 -5.97 -17.57
CA LEU A 184 5.08 -6.57 -16.71
C LEU A 184 6.05 -7.45 -17.51
N GLU A 185 5.53 -8.30 -18.39
CA GLU A 185 6.35 -9.15 -19.28
C GLU A 185 7.29 -8.32 -20.17
N LEU A 186 6.77 -7.26 -20.79
CA LEU A 186 7.59 -6.33 -21.58
C LEU A 186 8.65 -5.61 -20.73
N SER A 187 8.35 -5.31 -19.46
CA SER A 187 9.33 -4.71 -18.54
C SER A 187 10.46 -5.69 -18.23
N ILE A 188 10.13 -6.97 -18.02
CA ILE A 188 11.11 -8.02 -17.75
C ILE A 188 12.03 -8.23 -18.97
N ASP A 189 11.45 -8.29 -20.18
CA ASP A 189 12.24 -8.50 -21.39
C ASP A 189 13.22 -7.35 -21.65
N ARG A 190 12.83 -6.10 -21.36
CA ARG A 190 13.71 -4.93 -21.45
C ARG A 190 14.86 -5.03 -20.46
N GLU A 191 14.56 -5.33 -19.20
CA GLU A 191 15.60 -5.46 -18.16
C GLU A 191 16.57 -6.61 -18.48
N LYS A 192 16.07 -7.72 -19.04
CA LYS A 192 16.91 -8.84 -19.48
C LYS A 192 17.85 -8.46 -20.63
N LEU A 193 17.36 -7.65 -21.58
CA LEU A 193 18.19 -7.14 -22.68
C LEU A 193 19.30 -6.24 -22.14
N ASP A 194 18.96 -5.31 -21.25
CA ASP A 194 19.92 -4.38 -20.65
C ASP A 194 21.02 -5.13 -19.86
N LEU A 195 20.64 -6.18 -19.12
CA LEU A 195 21.61 -7.04 -18.42
C LEU A 195 22.55 -7.76 -19.39
N LYS A 196 22.03 -8.26 -20.52
CA LYS A 196 22.84 -8.92 -21.54
C LYS A 196 23.83 -7.96 -22.19
N ASP A 197 23.39 -6.74 -22.49
CA ASP A 197 24.25 -5.69 -23.04
C ASP A 197 25.36 -5.27 -22.06
N ILE A 198 25.06 -5.24 -20.76
CA ILE A 198 26.05 -4.99 -19.70
C ILE A 198 27.05 -6.14 -19.63
N GLU A 199 26.59 -7.38 -19.69
CA GLU A 199 27.44 -8.57 -19.65
C GLU A 199 28.37 -8.65 -20.87
N GLU A 200 27.85 -8.43 -22.08
CA GLU A 200 28.65 -8.38 -23.32
C GLU A 200 29.70 -7.25 -23.29
N LYS A 201 29.33 -6.05 -22.81
CA LYS A 201 30.29 -4.95 -22.63
C LYS A 201 31.37 -5.28 -21.60
N LYS A 202 30.99 -5.98 -20.52
CA LYS A 202 31.93 -6.39 -19.47
C LYS A 202 32.91 -7.43 -19.99
N SER A 203 32.47 -8.41 -20.78
CA SER A 203 33.35 -9.42 -21.38
C SER A 203 34.37 -8.80 -22.34
N ILE A 204 33.95 -7.83 -23.18
CA ILE A 204 34.85 -7.12 -24.10
C ILE A 204 35.91 -6.31 -23.34
N LEU A 205 35.54 -5.70 -22.21
CA LEU A 205 36.46 -4.90 -21.40
C LEU A 205 37.50 -5.76 -20.66
N THR A 206 37.16 -7.00 -20.30
CA THR A 206 38.12 -7.96 -19.71
C THR A 206 39.12 -8.48 -20.74
N GLU A 207 38.66 -8.79 -21.96
CA GLU A 207 39.53 -9.28 -23.05
C GLU A 207 40.58 -8.23 -23.45
N GLN A 208 40.20 -6.95 -23.52
CA GLN A 208 41.14 -5.85 -23.80
C GLN A 208 42.20 -5.60 -22.72
N LYS A 209 41.96 -6.01 -21.47
CA LYS A 209 42.96 -5.88 -20.39
C LYS A 209 43.96 -7.01 -20.40
N GLU A 210 43.52 -8.22 -20.75
CA GLU A 210 44.41 -9.38 -20.87
C GLU A 210 45.40 -9.21 -22.04
N ASP A 211 44.97 -8.58 -23.14
CA ASP A 211 45.84 -8.26 -24.28
C ASP A 211 46.88 -7.14 -23.98
N GLU A 212 46.62 -6.23 -23.05
CA GLU A 212 47.59 -5.19 -22.62
C GLU A 212 48.65 -5.73 -21.65
N ASP A 213 48.29 -6.68 -20.79
CA ASP A 213 49.21 -7.27 -19.82
C ASP A 213 50.23 -8.22 -20.49
N GLU A 214 49.87 -8.91 -21.58
CA GLU A 214 50.76 -9.83 -22.32
C GLU A 214 51.86 -9.09 -23.13
N TYR A 215 51.71 -7.80 -23.41
CA TYR A 215 52.71 -6.98 -24.12
C TYR A 215 53.74 -6.29 -23.21
N SER A 216 53.60 -6.40 -21.89
CA SER A 216 54.45 -5.67 -20.93
C SER A 216 55.61 -6.47 -20.33
N GLU A 217 55.67 -7.79 -20.56
CA GLU A 217 56.69 -8.67 -19.94
C GLU A 217 58.00 -8.84 -20.74
N ASP A 218 58.11 -8.32 -21.98
CA ASP A 218 59.24 -8.65 -22.88
C ASP A 218 60.34 -7.57 -22.99
N HIS A 219 60.45 -6.68 -21.99
CA HIS A 219 61.45 -5.60 -21.99
C HIS A 219 62.49 -5.67 -20.86
N ASN A 220 62.75 -6.85 -20.32
CA ASN A 220 63.75 -7.03 -19.25
C ASN A 220 64.84 -8.07 -19.58
N PHE A 221 65.39 -8.01 -20.79
CA PHE A 221 66.56 -8.81 -21.16
C PHE A 221 67.69 -7.92 -21.71
N PHE A 222 68.88 -8.14 -21.17
CA PHE A 222 70.18 -7.50 -21.39
C PHE A 222 70.53 -6.27 -20.55
N ASP A 223 71.06 -6.52 -19.34
CA ASP A 223 72.32 -5.88 -18.95
C ASP A 223 73.13 -6.78 -18.01
N TYR A 224 74.08 -7.54 -18.57
CA TYR A 224 75.23 -8.06 -17.85
C TYR A 224 76.42 -8.05 -18.81
N GLY A 225 77.31 -7.07 -18.64
CA GLY A 225 78.59 -7.07 -19.32
C GLY A 225 79.49 -5.89 -18.97
N GLU A 226 80.10 -5.90 -17.78
CA GLU A 226 81.51 -5.50 -17.58
C GLU A 226 82.10 -6.07 -16.28
#